data_AF-A0A422P3K7-F1
#
_entry.id   AF-A0A422P3K7-F1
#
_cell.length_a   1.000
_cell.length_b   1.000
_cell.length_c   1.000
_cell.angle_alpha   90.00
_cell.angle_beta   90.00
_cell.angle_gamma   90.00
#
_symmetry.space_group_name_H-M   'P 1'
#
loop_
_entity.id
_entity.type
_entity.pdbx_description
1 polymer ?
#
loop_
_entity_poly.entity_id
_entity_poly.type
_entity_poly.pdbx_seq_one_letter_code
_entity_poly.pdbx_strand_id
1 'polypeptide(L)'
;MDVTVEALAQALTVLQQATALDLSGEAAAAAAMYAAAKSALDAVAPYLPRGHADVVRRHAEEVRRRLDGIGHARRMEEGRGEFPAFPLEYVPRPAPVEEFRVPASPTLRVLWLMRLLERSIRQGAFVAPDLYVGKEVWYQHGGGAALAHTGPKIRYLTALCAALEQLRAVANLDNLDAVGKGLRRYVKTSEGLTTALEEELGVRTDGGTSPRSKLERGVRGLFHKGQQVLRTWMNQEPNMELCLIWAVNTLEQAQLFERWVMYYSHLRLAPAVTEILGLLRRAVGLLYSGPCSFLLRDMAILVERHQEKCRKSTTRLLPVEIKLEDPTAS
;
A
#
# COMPACT_ATOMS: atom_id res chain seq x y z
N MET A 1 -50.08 15.74 45.05
CA MET A 1 -48.93 16.03 44.17
C MET A 1 -47.63 15.42 44.70
N ASP A 2 -47.61 14.87 45.92
CA ASP A 2 -46.35 14.40 46.54
C ASP A 2 -45.86 13.04 46.04
N VAL A 3 -46.76 12.09 45.77
CA VAL A 3 -46.41 10.72 45.36
C VAL A 3 -45.62 10.67 44.04
N THR A 4 -45.89 11.57 43.10
CA THR A 4 -45.17 11.64 41.82
C THR A 4 -43.77 12.24 41.95
N VAL A 5 -43.56 13.13 42.93
CA VAL A 5 -42.26 13.76 43.19
C VAL A 5 -41.36 12.80 43.96
N GLU A 6 -41.90 12.08 44.93
CA GLU A 6 -41.18 11.02 45.65
C GLU A 6 -40.73 9.89 44.72
N ALA A 7 -41.62 9.43 43.83
CA ALA A 7 -41.29 8.40 42.85
C ALA A 7 -40.19 8.85 41.87
N LEU A 8 -40.20 10.13 41.48
CA LEU A 8 -39.15 10.70 40.63
C LEU A 8 -37.81 10.80 41.37
N ALA A 9 -37.82 11.22 42.63
CA ALA A 9 -36.61 11.29 43.46
C ALA A 9 -36.00 9.89 43.69
N GLN A 10 -36.84 8.88 43.90
CA GLN A 10 -36.41 7.48 43.99
C GLN A 10 -35.79 7.00 42.68
N ALA A 11 -36.42 7.27 41.53
CA ALA A 11 -35.90 6.90 40.21
C ALA A 11 -34.53 7.54 39.93
N LEU A 12 -34.35 8.81 40.31
CA LEU A 12 -33.07 9.52 40.18
C LEU A 12 -31.99 8.96 41.11
N THR A 13 -32.36 8.52 42.32
CA THR A 13 -31.42 7.88 43.26
C THR A 13 -30.91 6.56 42.69
N VAL A 14 -31.80 5.74 42.12
CA VAL A 14 -31.42 4.48 41.45
C VAL A 14 -30.53 4.76 40.23
N LEU A 15 -30.81 5.83 39.48
CA LEU A 15 -29.97 6.24 38.36
C LEU A 15 -28.55 6.66 38.81
N GLN A 16 -28.43 7.42 39.90
CA GLN A 16 -27.14 7.80 40.47
C GLN A 16 -26.33 6.59 40.91
N GLN A 17 -26.98 5.61 41.55
CA GLN A 17 -26.35 4.34 41.93
C GLN A 17 -25.90 3.54 40.70
N ALA A 18 -26.73 3.49 39.65
CA ALA A 18 -26.37 2.85 38.38
C ALA A 18 -25.11 3.49 37.77
N THR A 19 -25.00 4.82 37.80
CA THR A 19 -23.82 5.54 37.29
C THR A 19 -22.57 5.29 38.13
N ALA A 20 -22.69 5.22 39.46
CA ALA A 20 -21.56 4.88 40.32
C ALA A 20 -21.02 3.46 40.02
N LEU A 21 -21.92 2.49 39.85
CA LEU A 21 -21.56 1.12 39.48
C LEU A 21 -20.90 1.04 38.09
N ASP A 22 -21.43 1.79 37.12
CA ASP A 22 -20.88 1.89 35.77
C ASP A 22 -19.45 2.45 35.77
N LEU A 23 -19.20 3.51 36.56
CA LEU A 23 -17.87 4.09 36.73
C LEU A 23 -16.89 3.17 37.47
N SER A 24 -17.39 2.31 38.36
CA SER A 24 -16.58 1.31 39.07
C SER A 24 -16.26 0.06 38.25
N GLY A 25 -16.83 -0.08 37.05
CA GLY A 25 -16.63 -1.24 36.17
C GLY A 25 -17.54 -2.44 36.47
N GLU A 26 -18.49 -2.31 37.39
CA GLU A 26 -19.47 -3.35 37.72
C GLU A 26 -20.63 -3.39 36.71
N ALA A 27 -20.30 -3.71 35.45
CA ALA A 27 -21.21 -3.58 34.30
C ALA A 27 -22.54 -4.35 34.45
N ALA A 28 -22.54 -5.53 35.07
CA ALA A 28 -23.75 -6.33 35.26
C ALA A 28 -24.71 -5.70 36.29
N ALA A 29 -24.18 -5.20 37.40
CA ALA A 29 -24.95 -4.52 38.44
C ALA A 29 -25.45 -3.15 37.93
N ALA A 30 -24.60 -2.42 37.21
CA ALA A 30 -24.96 -1.17 36.54
C ALA A 30 -26.12 -1.36 35.55
N ALA A 31 -26.06 -2.40 34.71
CA ALA A 31 -27.13 -2.71 33.76
C ALA A 31 -28.47 -3.02 34.45
N ALA A 32 -28.46 -3.77 35.55
CA ALA A 32 -29.68 -4.04 36.32
C ALA A 32 -30.28 -2.74 36.90
N MET A 33 -29.44 -1.87 37.45
CA MET A 33 -29.87 -0.60 38.06
C MET A 33 -30.35 0.42 37.02
N TYR A 34 -29.69 0.53 35.87
CA TYR A 34 -30.18 1.37 34.77
C TYR A 34 -31.53 0.88 34.23
N ALA A 35 -31.77 -0.43 34.15
CA ALA A 35 -33.05 -0.99 33.72
C ALA A 35 -34.17 -0.65 34.71
N ALA A 36 -33.89 -0.76 36.02
CA ALA A 36 -34.82 -0.38 37.08
C ALA A 36 -35.12 1.13 37.07
N ALA A 37 -34.10 1.98 36.95
CA ALA A 37 -34.26 3.43 36.84
C ALA A 37 -35.11 3.82 35.62
N LYS A 38 -34.84 3.22 34.45
CA LYS A 38 -35.64 3.45 33.24
C LYS A 38 -37.11 3.07 33.44
N SER A 39 -37.37 1.88 34.00
CA SER A 39 -38.74 1.42 34.25
C SER A 39 -39.49 2.36 35.21
N ALA A 40 -38.82 2.90 36.22
CA ALA A 40 -39.40 3.86 37.15
C ALA A 40 -39.69 5.22 36.49
N LEU A 41 -38.77 5.72 35.65
CA LEU A 41 -38.97 6.96 34.89
C LEU A 41 -40.14 6.84 33.89
N ASP A 42 -40.24 5.71 33.18
CA ASP A 42 -41.34 5.43 32.25
C ASP A 42 -42.69 5.33 32.98
N ALA A 43 -42.71 4.79 34.20
CA ALA A 43 -43.93 4.68 35.01
C ALA A 43 -44.41 6.04 35.55
N VAL A 44 -43.49 6.97 35.84
CA VAL A 44 -43.83 8.31 36.37
C VAL A 44 -44.22 9.29 35.26
N ALA A 45 -43.66 9.15 34.06
CA ALA A 45 -43.87 10.07 32.94
C ALA A 45 -45.36 10.38 32.58
N PRO A 46 -46.32 9.44 32.62
CA PRO A 46 -47.73 9.72 32.28
C PRO A 46 -48.43 10.63 33.28
N TYR A 47 -47.93 10.74 34.51
CA TYR A 47 -48.55 11.48 35.60
C TYR A 47 -47.97 12.89 35.78
N LEU A 48 -46.97 13.26 34.98
CA LEU A 48 -46.32 14.57 35.01
C LEU A 48 -46.96 15.55 34.02
N PRO A 49 -46.90 16.87 34.30
CA PRO A 49 -47.24 17.88 33.30
C PRO A 49 -46.43 17.69 32.02
N ARG A 50 -47.04 17.95 30.86
CA ARG A 50 -46.49 17.61 29.53
C ARG A 50 -45.01 18.01 29.33
N GLY A 51 -44.62 19.21 29.74
CA GLY A 51 -43.23 19.67 29.63
C GLY A 51 -42.23 18.86 30.48
N HIS A 52 -42.63 18.42 31.67
CA HIS A 52 -41.79 17.59 32.54
C HIS A 52 -41.78 16.13 32.08
N ALA A 53 -42.93 15.62 31.62
CA ALA A 53 -43.03 14.28 31.04
C ALA A 53 -42.10 14.11 29.82
N ASP A 54 -42.00 15.13 28.96
CA ASP A 54 -41.12 15.09 27.79
C ASP A 54 -39.63 15.07 28.18
N VAL A 55 -39.24 15.78 29.24
CA VAL A 55 -37.87 15.73 29.79
C VAL A 55 -37.57 14.35 30.38
N VAL A 56 -38.48 13.79 31.17
CA VAL A 56 -38.32 12.45 31.76
C VAL A 56 -38.20 11.37 30.68
N ARG A 57 -39.01 11.44 29.61
CA ARG A 57 -38.89 10.52 28.47
C ARG A 57 -37.54 10.64 27.76
N ARG A 58 -37.01 11.85 27.57
CA ARG A 58 -35.68 12.03 26.97
C ARG A 58 -34.59 11.38 27.83
N HIS A 59 -34.64 11.53 29.14
CA HIS A 59 -33.67 10.89 30.03
C HIS A 59 -33.84 9.36 30.08
N ALA A 60 -35.08 8.83 30.06
CA ALA A 60 -35.31 7.39 29.95
C ALA A 60 -34.72 6.80 28.65
N GLU A 61 -34.75 7.57 27.57
CA GLU A 61 -34.13 7.22 26.29
C GLU A 61 -32.60 7.25 26.32
N GLU A 62 -31.99 8.21 27.02
CA GLU A 62 -30.54 8.25 27.27
C GLU A 62 -30.08 7.05 28.10
N VAL A 63 -30.83 6.70 29.15
CA VAL A 63 -30.59 5.51 29.96
C VAL A 63 -30.68 4.22 29.12
N ARG A 64 -31.66 4.15 28.21
CA ARG A 64 -31.78 3.02 27.26
C ARG A 64 -30.54 2.91 26.37
N ARG A 65 -30.05 4.02 25.80
CA ARG A 65 -28.84 3.99 24.97
C ARG A 65 -27.61 3.51 25.74
N ARG A 66 -27.50 3.89 27.02
CA ARG A 66 -26.40 3.42 27.88
C ARG A 66 -26.49 1.92 28.17
N LEU A 67 -27.70 1.42 28.45
CA LEU A 67 -27.98 -0.02 28.60
C LEU A 67 -27.58 -0.83 27.35
N ASP A 68 -27.95 -0.34 26.17
CA ASP A 68 -27.61 -0.99 24.90
C ASP A 68 -26.08 -1.02 24.70
N GLY A 69 -25.38 0.06 25.07
CA GLY A 69 -23.92 0.14 25.05
C GLY A 69 -23.25 -0.88 25.97
N ILE A 70 -23.71 -1.02 27.21
CA ILE A 70 -23.20 -2.01 28.18
C ILE A 70 -23.45 -3.44 27.66
N GLY A 71 -24.65 -3.70 27.11
CA GLY A 71 -24.98 -5.00 26.52
C GLY A 71 -24.19 -5.34 25.25
N HIS A 72 -23.75 -4.34 24.48
CA HIS A 72 -22.88 -4.55 23.32
C HIS A 72 -21.44 -4.84 23.75
N ALA A 73 -20.90 -4.11 24.72
CA ALA A 73 -19.56 -4.36 25.29
C ALA A 73 -19.46 -5.77 25.87
N ARG A 74 -20.49 -6.21 26.63
CA ARG A 74 -20.56 -7.56 27.18
C ARG A 74 -20.58 -8.65 26.11
N ARG A 75 -21.36 -8.47 25.02
CA ARG A 75 -21.36 -9.42 23.89
C ARG A 75 -20.02 -9.49 23.16
N MET A 76 -19.29 -8.38 23.11
CA MET A 76 -17.93 -8.35 22.55
C MET A 76 -16.91 -9.05 23.45
N GLU A 77 -17.09 -9.00 24.77
CA GLU A 77 -16.28 -9.78 25.72
C GLU A 77 -16.62 -11.27 25.71
N GLU A 78 -17.91 -11.63 25.69
CA GLU A 78 -18.37 -13.02 25.57
C GLU A 78 -17.93 -13.65 24.23
N GLY A 79 -17.88 -12.86 23.15
CA GLY A 79 -17.36 -13.27 21.84
C GLY A 79 -15.83 -13.39 21.74
N ARG A 80 -15.06 -12.98 22.76
CA ARG A 80 -13.60 -13.20 22.81
C ARG A 80 -13.23 -14.64 23.24
N GLY A 81 -14.18 -15.46 23.66
CA GLY A 81 -13.93 -16.82 24.16
C GLY A 81 -13.71 -17.90 23.10
N GLU A 82 -13.98 -17.64 21.82
CA GLU A 82 -13.92 -18.68 20.78
C GLU A 82 -12.53 -18.88 20.15
N PHE A 83 -11.59 -17.96 20.38
CA PHE A 83 -10.26 -18.02 19.79
C PHE A 83 -9.18 -18.20 20.86
N PRO A 84 -8.21 -19.10 20.66
CA PRO A 84 -7.11 -19.28 21.59
C PRO A 84 -6.34 -17.96 21.74
N ALA A 85 -6.37 -17.40 22.96
CA ALA A 85 -5.52 -16.29 23.34
C ALA A 85 -4.11 -16.84 23.57
N PHE A 86 -3.28 -16.79 22.53
CA PHE A 86 -1.85 -17.00 22.71
C PHE A 86 -1.31 -15.80 23.50
N PRO A 87 -0.53 -16.00 24.57
CA PRO A 87 0.24 -14.91 25.14
C PRO A 87 1.14 -14.38 24.01
N LEU A 88 0.81 -13.18 23.51
CA LEU A 88 1.66 -12.44 22.58
C LEU A 88 2.85 -11.94 23.39
N GLU A 89 3.77 -12.84 23.73
CA GLU A 89 5.08 -12.46 24.19
C GLU A 89 5.81 -11.87 22.98
N TYR A 90 5.91 -10.54 22.95
CA TYR A 90 6.69 -9.85 21.94
C TYR A 90 8.15 -10.19 22.20
N VAL A 91 8.63 -11.25 21.54
CA VAL A 91 10.05 -11.55 21.47
C VAL A 91 10.61 -10.70 20.33
N PRO A 92 11.40 -9.64 20.62
CA PRO A 92 12.05 -8.87 19.58
C PRO A 92 13.03 -9.81 18.87
N ARG A 93 12.62 -10.35 17.72
CA ARG A 93 13.55 -11.08 16.88
C ARG A 93 14.47 -10.02 16.27
N PRO A 94 15.81 -10.13 16.42
CA PRO A 94 16.70 -9.28 15.66
C PRO A 94 16.30 -9.42 14.20
N ALA A 95 16.06 -8.29 13.54
CA ALA A 95 15.77 -8.29 12.10
C ALA A 95 16.86 -9.12 11.44
N PRO A 96 16.53 -10.11 10.60
CA PRO A 96 17.54 -10.89 9.91
C PRO A 96 18.45 -9.89 9.21
N VAL A 97 19.71 -9.83 9.64
CA VAL A 97 20.72 -9.01 8.99
C VAL A 97 21.00 -9.71 7.67
N GLU A 98 20.13 -9.48 6.69
CA GLU A 98 20.50 -9.78 5.31
C GLU A 98 21.76 -8.96 5.06
N GLU A 99 22.87 -9.64 4.81
CA GLU A 99 24.10 -8.96 4.45
C GLU A 99 23.81 -8.13 3.20
N PHE A 100 23.68 -6.82 3.39
CA PHE A 100 23.35 -5.86 2.35
C PHE A 100 24.59 -5.62 1.48
N ARG A 101 25.03 -6.65 0.75
CA ARG A 101 26.21 -6.61 -0.12
C ARG A 101 25.84 -6.02 -1.46
N VAL A 102 25.99 -4.71 -1.57
CA VAL A 102 25.81 -4.00 -2.84
C VAL A 102 26.94 -4.37 -3.81
N PRO A 103 26.65 -4.81 -5.05
CA PRO A 103 27.69 -5.07 -6.03
C PRO A 103 28.56 -3.84 -6.33
N ALA A 104 29.88 -4.07 -6.48
CA ALA A 104 30.84 -3.03 -6.84
C ALA A 104 30.61 -2.52 -8.28
N SER A 105 30.29 -3.42 -9.21
CA SER A 105 30.01 -3.08 -10.61
C SER A 105 28.70 -2.27 -10.72
N PRO A 106 28.71 -1.07 -11.36
CA PRO A 106 27.50 -0.26 -11.54
C PRO A 106 26.39 -1.01 -12.30
N THR A 107 26.77 -1.82 -13.30
CA THR A 107 25.81 -2.60 -14.10
C THR A 107 25.12 -3.66 -13.24
N LEU A 108 25.89 -4.39 -12.42
CA LEU A 108 25.31 -5.41 -11.53
C LEU A 108 24.50 -4.79 -10.40
N ARG A 109 24.84 -3.57 -9.96
CA ARG A 109 24.08 -2.83 -8.95
C ARG A 109 22.65 -2.53 -9.40
N VAL A 110 22.44 -2.18 -10.67
CA VAL A 110 21.09 -1.97 -11.23
C VAL A 110 20.30 -3.28 -11.19
N LEU A 111 20.89 -4.39 -11.63
CA LEU A 111 20.22 -5.69 -11.65
C LEU A 111 19.91 -6.20 -10.24
N TRP A 112 20.80 -5.93 -9.29
CA TRP A 112 20.58 -6.18 -7.87
C TRP A 112 19.44 -5.31 -7.28
N LEU A 113 19.39 -4.01 -7.63
CA LEU A 113 18.29 -3.13 -7.25
C LEU A 113 16.95 -3.65 -7.80
N MET A 114 16.93 -4.13 -9.05
CA MET A 114 15.73 -4.71 -9.65
C MET A 114 15.22 -5.92 -8.86
N ARG A 115 16.11 -6.79 -8.36
CA ARG A 115 15.74 -7.89 -7.46
C ARG A 115 15.18 -7.40 -6.13
N LEU A 116 15.76 -6.35 -5.54
CA LEU A 116 15.23 -5.78 -4.30
C LEU A 116 13.83 -5.20 -4.48
N LEU A 117 13.61 -4.45 -5.56
CA LEU A 117 12.29 -3.89 -5.89
C LEU A 117 11.27 -5.00 -6.14
N GLU A 118 11.64 -6.01 -6.92
CA GLU A 118 10.79 -7.18 -7.22
C GLU A 118 10.38 -7.90 -5.93
N ARG A 119 11.34 -8.22 -5.06
CA ARG A 119 11.09 -8.85 -3.77
C ARG A 119 10.22 -7.98 -2.86
N SER A 120 10.50 -6.68 -2.78
CA SER A 120 9.72 -5.73 -1.98
C SER A 120 8.26 -5.70 -2.43
N ILE A 121 8.00 -5.67 -3.74
CA ILE A 121 6.64 -5.72 -4.28
C ILE A 121 5.97 -7.05 -3.92
N ARG A 122 6.64 -8.20 -4.11
CA ARG A 122 6.00 -9.51 -3.91
C ARG A 122 5.67 -9.83 -2.45
N GLN A 123 6.61 -9.58 -1.55
CA GLN A 123 6.57 -10.07 -0.17
C GLN A 123 7.08 -9.08 0.89
N GLY A 124 7.60 -7.93 0.48
CA GLY A 124 8.33 -7.02 1.34
C GLY A 124 9.82 -7.34 1.45
N ALA A 125 10.64 -6.30 1.58
CA ALA A 125 12.09 -6.44 1.68
C ALA A 125 12.74 -5.19 2.28
N PHE A 126 13.95 -5.36 2.82
CA PHE A 126 14.85 -4.26 3.08
C PHE A 126 15.40 -3.73 1.74
N VAL A 127 15.05 -2.50 1.39
CA VAL A 127 15.56 -1.82 0.18
C VAL A 127 16.79 -0.95 0.49
N ALA A 128 17.01 -0.66 1.77
CA ALA A 128 18.22 -0.10 2.37
C ALA A 128 18.45 -0.76 3.74
N PRO A 129 19.65 -0.65 4.36
CA PRO A 129 19.95 -1.28 5.65
C PRO A 129 18.95 -0.93 6.77
N ASP A 130 18.35 0.25 6.70
CA ASP A 130 17.44 0.85 7.67
C ASP A 130 16.02 1.06 7.12
N LEU A 131 15.73 0.62 5.89
CA LEU A 131 14.45 0.82 5.23
C LEU A 131 13.83 -0.51 4.79
N TYR A 132 12.92 -1.03 5.62
CA TYR A 132 12.02 -2.11 5.23
C TYR A 132 10.77 -1.54 4.54
N VAL A 133 10.49 -2.02 3.33
CA VAL A 133 9.27 -1.71 2.60
C VAL A 133 8.45 -2.98 2.49
N GLY A 134 7.38 -3.05 3.29
CA GLY A 134 6.47 -4.18 3.31
C GLY A 134 5.54 -4.22 2.09
N LYS A 135 5.03 -5.42 1.79
CA LYS A 135 4.11 -5.64 0.66
C LYS A 135 2.88 -4.72 0.74
N GLU A 136 2.36 -4.52 1.94
CA GLU A 136 1.22 -3.65 2.24
C GLU A 136 1.43 -2.19 1.83
N VAL A 137 2.68 -1.73 1.72
CA VAL A 137 3.01 -0.39 1.19
C VAL A 137 2.69 -0.30 -0.30
N TRP A 138 2.93 -1.38 -1.05
CA TRP A 138 2.64 -1.46 -2.48
C TRP A 138 1.15 -1.68 -2.76
N TYR A 139 0.45 -2.44 -1.92
CA TYR A 139 -0.97 -2.81 -2.13
C TYR A 139 -1.94 -2.03 -1.22
N GLN A 140 -1.64 -0.75 -0.94
CA GLN A 140 -2.49 0.07 -0.10
C GLN A 140 -3.87 0.33 -0.72
N HIS A 141 -4.93 0.28 0.09
CA HIS A 141 -6.24 0.76 -0.34
C HIS A 141 -6.18 2.26 -0.70
N GLY A 142 -6.73 2.58 -1.88
CA GLY A 142 -6.63 3.90 -2.50
C GLY A 142 -5.21 4.28 -2.94
N GLY A 143 -4.23 3.37 -2.88
CA GLY A 143 -2.81 3.53 -3.27
C GLY A 143 -2.67 4.20 -4.63
N GLY A 144 -3.34 3.63 -5.62
CA GLY A 144 -3.29 4.08 -7.01
C GLY A 144 -3.74 5.52 -7.25
N ALA A 145 -4.61 6.09 -6.40
CA ALA A 145 -5.02 7.49 -6.53
C ALA A 145 -3.91 8.49 -6.17
N ALA A 146 -2.90 8.07 -5.40
CA ALA A 146 -1.74 8.89 -5.09
C ALA A 146 -0.66 8.81 -6.19
N LEU A 147 -0.75 7.83 -7.09
CA LEU A 147 0.25 7.61 -8.13
C LEU A 147 -0.23 8.19 -9.45
N ALA A 148 0.58 9.06 -10.02
CA ALA A 148 0.33 9.62 -11.34
C ALA A 148 0.79 8.66 -12.45
N HIS A 149 0.19 8.83 -13.63
CA HIS A 149 0.64 8.20 -14.88
C HIS A 149 0.69 6.65 -14.86
N THR A 150 -0.20 6.00 -14.11
CA THR A 150 -0.29 4.53 -14.04
C THR A 150 -0.50 3.88 -15.42
N GLY A 151 -1.39 4.43 -16.26
CA GLY A 151 -1.61 3.95 -17.63
C GLY A 151 -0.37 4.02 -18.53
N PRO A 152 0.31 5.17 -18.64
CA PRO A 152 1.63 5.30 -19.29
C PRO A 152 2.66 4.26 -18.83
N LYS A 153 2.81 4.07 -17.52
CA LYS A 153 3.75 3.08 -16.94
C LYS A 153 3.40 1.65 -17.35
N ILE A 154 2.12 1.27 -17.34
CA ILE A 154 1.68 -0.05 -17.82
C ILE A 154 2.05 -0.25 -19.30
N ARG A 155 1.78 0.73 -20.17
CA ARG A 155 2.12 0.65 -21.60
C ARG A 155 3.63 0.53 -21.83
N TYR A 156 4.41 1.26 -21.05
CA TYR A 156 5.87 1.18 -21.09
C TYR A 156 6.38 -0.21 -20.69
N LEU A 157 5.96 -0.72 -19.52
CA LEU A 157 6.39 -2.03 -19.00
C LEU A 157 5.96 -3.18 -19.91
N THR A 158 4.74 -3.15 -20.43
CA THR A 158 4.23 -4.17 -21.37
C THR A 158 5.05 -4.24 -22.65
N ALA A 159 5.37 -3.08 -23.25
CA ALA A 159 6.22 -3.02 -24.44
C ALA A 159 7.66 -3.48 -24.15
N LEU A 160 8.17 -3.13 -22.97
CA LEU A 160 9.51 -3.53 -22.55
C LEU A 160 9.61 -5.05 -22.36
N CYS A 161 8.61 -5.69 -21.74
CA CYS A 161 8.49 -7.15 -21.67
C CYS A 161 8.49 -7.78 -23.08
N ALA A 162 7.68 -7.27 -24.01
CA ALA A 162 7.66 -7.80 -25.38
C ALA A 162 9.03 -7.69 -26.08
N ALA A 163 9.77 -6.60 -25.83
CA ALA A 163 11.13 -6.44 -26.35
C ALA A 163 12.14 -7.42 -25.68
N LEU A 164 11.98 -7.69 -24.38
CA LEU A 164 12.79 -8.67 -23.65
C LEU A 164 12.52 -10.09 -24.14
N GLU A 165 11.27 -10.45 -24.43
CA GLU A 165 10.89 -11.75 -24.97
C GLU A 165 11.56 -12.02 -26.32
N GLN A 166 11.63 -11.01 -27.20
CA GLN A 166 12.35 -11.12 -28.48
C GLN A 166 13.84 -11.36 -28.28
N LEU A 167 14.44 -10.74 -27.26
CA LEU A 167 15.85 -10.93 -26.95
C LEU A 167 16.10 -12.32 -26.35
N ARG A 168 15.19 -12.82 -25.51
CA ARG A 168 15.23 -14.16 -24.91
C ARG A 168 15.14 -15.28 -25.94
N ALA A 169 14.52 -15.03 -27.09
CA ALA A 169 14.46 -15.98 -28.20
C ALA A 169 15.82 -16.25 -28.86
N VAL A 170 16.85 -15.45 -28.57
CA VAL A 170 18.23 -15.71 -29.01
C VAL A 170 18.81 -16.85 -28.17
N ALA A 171 18.66 -18.08 -28.66
CA ALA A 171 19.04 -19.30 -27.93
C ALA A 171 20.56 -19.54 -27.86
N ASN A 172 21.32 -19.10 -28.87
CA ASN A 172 22.75 -19.35 -28.96
C ASN A 172 23.57 -18.08 -28.70
N LEU A 173 24.23 -18.02 -27.54
CA LEU A 173 25.09 -16.89 -27.13
C LEU A 173 26.45 -16.86 -27.84
N ASP A 174 26.89 -17.97 -28.43
CA ASP A 174 28.12 -18.02 -29.23
C ASP A 174 27.94 -17.31 -30.58
N ASN A 175 26.70 -17.15 -31.05
CA ASN A 175 26.40 -16.39 -32.26
C ASN A 175 26.41 -14.88 -31.99
N LEU A 176 27.62 -14.30 -31.95
CA LEU A 176 27.85 -12.89 -31.63
C LEU A 176 27.10 -11.92 -32.54
N ASP A 177 26.91 -12.25 -33.83
CA ASP A 177 26.18 -11.39 -34.78
C ASP A 177 24.68 -11.35 -34.46
N ALA A 178 24.06 -12.51 -34.21
CA ALA A 178 22.66 -12.60 -33.83
C ALA A 178 22.38 -11.87 -32.51
N VAL A 179 23.26 -12.07 -31.51
CA VAL A 179 23.17 -11.40 -30.21
C VAL A 179 23.34 -9.89 -30.36
N GLY A 180 24.36 -9.44 -31.10
CA GLY A 180 24.61 -8.02 -31.35
C GLY A 180 23.42 -7.34 -32.06
N LYS A 181 22.85 -7.99 -33.07
CA LYS A 181 21.64 -7.50 -33.76
C LYS A 181 20.43 -7.42 -32.82
N GLY A 182 20.21 -8.46 -32.01
CA GLY A 182 19.14 -8.50 -31.01
C GLY A 182 19.26 -7.38 -29.98
N LEU A 183 20.45 -7.20 -29.41
CA LEU A 183 20.73 -6.15 -28.42
C LEU A 183 20.59 -4.74 -29.01
N ARG A 184 21.10 -4.47 -30.22
CA ARG A 184 20.91 -3.17 -30.89
C ARG A 184 19.44 -2.84 -31.10
N ARG A 185 18.64 -3.83 -31.52
CA ARG A 185 17.18 -3.69 -31.67
C ARG A 185 16.50 -3.40 -30.33
N TYR A 186 16.86 -4.15 -29.29
CA TYR A 186 16.34 -3.94 -27.94
C TYR A 186 16.67 -2.54 -27.42
N VAL A 187 17.93 -2.12 -27.47
CA VAL A 187 18.39 -0.80 -27.01
C VAL A 187 17.64 0.31 -27.73
N LYS A 188 17.58 0.28 -29.07
CA LYS A 188 16.85 1.27 -29.87
C LYS A 188 15.36 1.35 -29.47
N THR A 189 14.74 0.20 -29.24
CA THR A 189 13.33 0.13 -28.82
C THR A 189 13.15 0.71 -27.42
N SER A 190 13.97 0.28 -26.46
CA SER A 190 13.92 0.71 -25.06
C SER A 190 14.18 2.21 -24.91
N GLU A 191 15.09 2.79 -25.71
CA GLU A 191 15.31 4.24 -25.76
C GLU A 191 14.09 5.02 -26.23
N GLY A 192 13.45 4.54 -27.31
CA GLY A 192 12.23 5.14 -27.82
C GLY A 192 11.09 5.06 -26.80
N LEU A 193 10.93 3.92 -26.13
CA LEU A 193 9.94 3.73 -25.07
C LEU A 193 10.21 4.63 -23.86
N THR A 194 11.47 4.74 -23.43
CA THR A 194 11.86 5.53 -22.26
C THR A 194 11.67 7.03 -22.54
N THR A 195 12.06 7.50 -23.72
CA THR A 195 11.82 8.88 -24.15
C THR A 195 10.33 9.20 -24.19
N ALA A 196 9.50 8.30 -24.75
CA ALA A 196 8.05 8.50 -24.80
C ALA A 196 7.42 8.53 -23.40
N LEU A 197 7.91 7.70 -22.46
CA LEU A 197 7.47 7.74 -21.07
C LEU A 197 7.87 9.08 -20.41
N GLU A 198 9.11 9.53 -20.59
CA GLU A 198 9.59 10.82 -20.04
C GLU A 198 8.77 12.01 -20.56
N GLU A 199 8.39 12.00 -21.84
CA GLU A 199 7.47 12.98 -22.43
C GLU A 199 6.07 12.91 -21.76
N GLU A 200 5.52 11.70 -21.56
CA GLU A 200 4.22 11.51 -20.91
C GLU A 200 4.21 11.86 -19.41
N LEU A 201 5.37 11.77 -18.74
CA LEU A 201 5.56 12.19 -17.35
C LEU A 201 5.84 13.70 -17.21
N GLY A 202 5.93 14.44 -18.33
CA GLY A 202 6.24 15.87 -18.32
C GLY A 202 7.70 16.20 -17.94
N VAL A 203 8.60 15.21 -18.01
CA VAL A 203 10.04 15.39 -17.71
C VAL A 203 10.79 16.00 -18.90
N ARG A 204 10.29 15.79 -20.13
CA ARG A 204 10.80 16.43 -21.37
C ARG A 204 9.70 17.21 -22.06
N THR A 205 9.90 18.51 -22.22
CA THR A 205 8.99 19.42 -22.95
C THR A 205 9.48 19.63 -24.38
N ASP A 206 9.34 18.61 -25.24
CA ASP A 206 9.57 18.80 -26.68
C ASP A 206 8.22 18.94 -27.39
N GLY A 207 7.95 20.14 -27.90
CA GLY A 207 6.73 20.50 -28.59
C GLY A 207 6.59 19.78 -29.93
N GLY A 208 5.82 18.68 -29.96
CA GLY A 208 5.47 18.02 -31.22
C GLY A 208 4.80 16.67 -31.02
N THR A 209 3.51 16.60 -31.38
CA THR A 209 2.59 15.45 -31.33
C THR A 209 2.24 14.89 -29.93
N SER A 210 0.96 14.50 -29.75
CA SER A 210 0.45 13.87 -28.54
C SER A 210 1.34 12.70 -28.08
N PRO A 211 1.93 12.76 -26.87
CA PRO A 211 2.86 11.74 -26.34
C PRO A 211 2.29 10.32 -26.36
N ARG A 212 0.98 10.22 -26.05
CA ARG A 212 0.20 8.98 -26.08
C ARG A 212 0.32 8.25 -27.42
N SER A 213 0.39 8.99 -28.53
CA SER A 213 0.47 8.40 -29.88
C SER A 213 1.81 7.71 -30.19
N LYS A 214 2.91 8.10 -29.55
CA LYS A 214 4.24 7.53 -29.78
C LYS A 214 4.38 6.21 -29.04
N LEU A 215 4.00 6.18 -27.76
CA LEU A 215 4.02 4.96 -26.95
C LEU A 215 3.05 3.92 -27.52
N GLU A 216 1.83 4.33 -27.90
CA GLU A 216 0.87 3.44 -28.56
C GLU A 216 1.38 2.88 -29.90
N ARG A 217 2.07 3.68 -30.71
CA ARG A 217 2.71 3.21 -31.95
C ARG A 217 3.82 2.20 -31.69
N GLY A 218 4.68 2.47 -30.70
CA GLY A 218 5.76 1.57 -30.29
C GLY A 218 5.22 0.21 -29.81
N VAL A 219 4.16 0.24 -29.01
CA VAL A 219 3.47 -0.96 -28.53
C VAL A 219 2.82 -1.73 -29.70
N ARG A 220 2.09 -1.07 -30.61
CA ARG A 220 1.48 -1.74 -31.78
C ARG A 220 2.52 -2.41 -32.69
N GLY A 221 3.70 -1.82 -32.83
CA GLY A 221 4.79 -2.36 -33.63
C GLY A 221 5.44 -3.62 -33.02
N LEU A 222 5.29 -3.87 -31.73
CA LEU A 222 5.90 -5.03 -31.05
C LEU A 222 4.97 -6.25 -30.99
N PHE A 223 3.66 -6.02 -31.03
CA PHE A 223 2.65 -7.08 -30.89
C PHE A 223 2.00 -7.43 -32.24
N HIS A 224 2.75 -8.14 -33.10
CA HIS A 224 2.22 -8.60 -34.39
C HIS A 224 1.17 -9.72 -34.28
N LYS A 225 1.08 -10.41 -33.12
CA LYS A 225 0.12 -11.51 -32.87
C LYS A 225 -0.89 -11.25 -31.73
N GLY A 226 -0.83 -10.09 -31.09
CA GLY A 226 -1.54 -9.82 -29.82
C GLY A 226 -2.49 -8.61 -29.84
N GLN A 227 -2.91 -8.11 -31.00
CA GLN A 227 -3.71 -6.87 -31.08
C GLN A 227 -5.04 -6.93 -30.31
N GLN A 228 -5.68 -8.08 -30.23
CA GLN A 228 -6.95 -8.25 -29.51
C GLN A 228 -6.73 -8.19 -28.01
N VAL A 229 -5.69 -8.87 -27.52
CA VAL A 229 -5.22 -8.84 -26.13
C VAL A 229 -4.89 -7.38 -25.77
N LEU A 230 -4.09 -6.70 -26.59
CA LEU A 230 -3.71 -5.30 -26.43
C LEU A 230 -4.89 -4.33 -26.35
N ARG A 231 -5.92 -4.53 -27.18
CA ARG A 231 -7.16 -3.72 -27.12
C ARG A 231 -7.91 -3.95 -25.82
N THR A 232 -8.01 -5.20 -25.36
CA THR A 232 -8.63 -5.51 -24.08
C THR A 232 -7.89 -4.86 -22.91
N TRP A 233 -6.54 -4.85 -22.93
CA TRP A 233 -5.74 -4.16 -21.90
C TRP A 233 -5.80 -2.64 -22.00
N MET A 234 -5.83 -2.06 -23.21
CA MET A 234 -5.96 -0.61 -23.40
C MET A 234 -7.31 -0.07 -22.94
N ASN A 235 -8.33 -0.92 -22.90
CA ASN A 235 -9.67 -0.59 -22.45
C ASN A 235 -9.90 -0.89 -20.96
N GLN A 236 -8.97 -1.57 -20.28
CA GLN A 236 -9.02 -1.71 -18.83
C GLN A 236 -8.65 -0.39 -18.16
N GLU A 237 -9.40 -0.02 -17.12
CA GLU A 237 -9.03 1.13 -16.31
C GLU A 237 -7.64 0.89 -15.70
N PRO A 238 -6.73 1.88 -15.82
CA PRO A 238 -5.37 1.72 -15.32
C PRO A 238 -5.41 1.58 -13.80
N ASN A 239 -5.18 0.35 -13.34
CA ASN A 239 -5.13 -0.02 -11.93
C ASN A 239 -3.65 -0.19 -11.50
N MET A 240 -3.37 0.13 -10.23
CA MET A 240 -2.02 0.04 -9.66
C MET A 240 -1.48 -1.40 -9.58
N GLU A 241 -2.30 -2.37 -9.19
CA GLU A 241 -1.95 -3.79 -9.14
C GLU A 241 -1.49 -4.29 -10.52
N LEU A 242 -2.18 -3.89 -11.60
CA LEU A 242 -1.79 -4.23 -12.96
C LEU A 242 -0.41 -3.65 -13.29
N CYS A 243 -0.15 -2.40 -12.89
CA CYS A 243 1.17 -1.79 -13.03
C CYS A 243 2.24 -2.59 -12.26
N LEU A 244 1.95 -3.03 -11.04
CA LEU A 244 2.87 -3.84 -10.24
C LEU A 244 3.12 -5.22 -10.84
N ILE A 245 2.10 -5.88 -11.39
CA ILE A 245 2.24 -7.17 -12.10
C ILE A 245 3.23 -7.02 -13.27
N TRP A 246 3.04 -5.99 -14.10
CA TRP A 246 3.94 -5.72 -15.21
C TRP A 246 5.33 -5.28 -14.77
N ALA A 247 5.44 -4.56 -13.65
CA ALA A 247 6.71 -4.18 -13.06
C ALA A 247 7.49 -5.44 -12.65
N VAL A 248 6.90 -6.31 -11.84
CA VAL A 248 7.49 -7.58 -11.41
C VAL A 248 7.94 -8.41 -12.61
N ASN A 249 7.07 -8.61 -13.60
CA ASN A 249 7.41 -9.38 -14.81
C ASN A 249 8.60 -8.76 -15.56
N THR A 250 8.64 -7.43 -15.69
CA THR A 250 9.78 -6.73 -16.32
C THR A 250 11.06 -6.93 -15.53
N LEU A 251 11.00 -6.76 -14.20
CA LEU A 251 12.16 -6.88 -13.30
C LEU A 251 12.76 -8.30 -13.32
N GLU A 252 11.91 -9.31 -13.37
CA GLU A 252 12.31 -10.73 -13.48
C GLU A 252 12.91 -11.06 -14.83
N GLN A 253 12.25 -10.67 -15.94
CA GLN A 253 12.75 -10.95 -17.28
C GLN A 253 14.10 -10.28 -17.54
N ALA A 254 14.29 -9.06 -17.03
CA ALA A 254 15.54 -8.33 -17.16
C ALA A 254 16.75 -9.00 -16.49
N GLN A 255 16.55 -9.97 -15.58
CA GLN A 255 17.64 -10.74 -14.98
C GLN A 255 18.44 -11.56 -16.02
N LEU A 256 17.90 -11.76 -17.24
CA LEU A 256 18.67 -12.35 -18.34
C LEU A 256 19.98 -11.59 -18.60
N PHE A 257 19.99 -10.26 -18.42
CA PHE A 257 21.16 -9.44 -18.67
C PHE A 257 22.31 -9.75 -17.73
N GLU A 258 22.05 -10.16 -16.49
CA GLU A 258 23.10 -10.57 -15.57
C GLU A 258 23.83 -11.80 -16.11
N ARG A 259 23.08 -12.81 -16.55
CA ARG A 259 23.62 -14.04 -17.12
C ARG A 259 24.46 -13.75 -18.35
N TRP A 260 23.99 -12.85 -19.22
CA TRP A 260 24.71 -12.47 -20.44
C TRP A 260 25.97 -11.68 -20.12
N VAL A 261 25.91 -10.69 -19.20
CA VAL A 261 27.08 -9.93 -18.76
C VAL A 261 28.13 -10.85 -18.17
N MET A 262 27.73 -11.78 -17.30
CA MET A 262 28.64 -12.77 -16.73
C MET A 262 29.25 -13.63 -17.84
N TYR A 263 28.46 -14.21 -18.72
CA TYR A 263 28.96 -15.05 -19.82
C TYR A 263 29.98 -14.31 -20.71
N TYR A 264 29.65 -13.14 -21.24
CA TYR A 264 30.55 -12.39 -22.13
C TYR A 264 31.78 -11.81 -21.42
N SER A 265 31.72 -11.60 -20.10
CA SER A 265 32.88 -11.14 -19.32
C SER A 265 33.97 -12.20 -19.15
N HIS A 266 33.62 -13.50 -19.28
CA HIS A 266 34.57 -14.61 -19.19
C HIS A 266 35.17 -14.99 -20.55
N LEU A 267 34.60 -14.49 -21.65
CA LEU A 267 35.15 -14.73 -22.97
C LEU A 267 36.40 -13.87 -23.21
N ARG A 268 37.29 -14.33 -24.09
CA ARG A 268 38.45 -13.54 -24.53
C ARG A 268 37.95 -12.23 -25.16
N LEU A 269 38.62 -11.13 -24.82
CA LEU A 269 38.30 -9.78 -25.31
C LEU A 269 38.53 -9.68 -26.81
N ALA A 270 37.50 -10.02 -27.59
CA ALA A 270 37.40 -9.72 -29.00
C ALA A 270 36.60 -8.42 -29.21
N PRO A 271 36.77 -7.72 -30.36
CA PRO A 271 36.01 -6.50 -30.66
C PRO A 271 34.49 -6.71 -30.56
N ALA A 272 33.98 -7.83 -31.08
CA ALA A 272 32.56 -8.17 -31.01
C ALA A 272 32.05 -8.40 -29.58
N VAL A 273 32.83 -9.06 -28.73
CA VAL A 273 32.49 -9.27 -27.31
C VAL A 273 32.46 -7.93 -26.56
N THR A 274 33.41 -7.04 -26.88
CA THR A 274 33.48 -5.69 -26.29
C THR A 274 32.26 -4.85 -26.68
N GLU A 275 31.83 -4.92 -27.93
CA GLU A 275 30.60 -4.26 -28.41
C GLU A 275 29.37 -4.80 -27.67
N ILE A 276 29.23 -6.13 -27.56
CA ILE A 276 28.11 -6.77 -26.85
C ILE A 276 28.07 -6.33 -25.38
N LEU A 277 29.20 -6.32 -24.69
CA LEU A 277 29.29 -5.82 -23.31
C LEU A 277 28.89 -4.34 -23.22
N GLY A 278 29.28 -3.51 -24.19
CA GLY A 278 28.84 -2.12 -24.28
C GLY A 278 27.32 -1.98 -24.43
N LEU A 279 26.71 -2.77 -25.32
CA LEU A 279 25.26 -2.80 -25.53
C LEU A 279 24.51 -3.29 -24.29
N LEU A 280 25.03 -4.31 -23.60
CA LEU A 280 24.47 -4.81 -22.34
C LEU A 280 24.48 -3.74 -21.25
N ARG A 281 25.60 -3.03 -21.07
CA ARG A 281 25.69 -1.92 -20.10
C ARG A 281 24.68 -0.81 -20.43
N ARG A 282 24.53 -0.47 -21.72
CA ARG A 282 23.55 0.54 -22.17
C ARG A 282 22.10 0.07 -21.92
N ALA A 283 21.79 -1.18 -22.25
CA ALA A 283 20.49 -1.79 -21.97
C ALA A 283 20.15 -1.74 -20.47
N VAL A 284 21.10 -2.11 -19.60
CA VAL A 284 20.93 -2.03 -18.14
C VAL A 284 20.80 -0.59 -17.66
N GLY A 285 21.54 0.36 -18.24
CA GLY A 285 21.37 1.78 -17.95
C GLY A 285 19.95 2.28 -18.21
N LEU A 286 19.32 1.84 -19.31
CA LEU A 286 17.93 2.17 -19.64
C LEU A 286 16.93 1.56 -18.65
N LEU A 287 17.22 0.37 -18.13
CA LEU A 287 16.41 -0.24 -17.05
C LEU A 287 16.50 0.54 -15.74
N TYR A 288 17.63 1.19 -15.47
CA TYR A 288 17.74 2.10 -14.34
C TYR A 288 16.93 3.38 -14.56
N SER A 289 17.15 4.07 -15.68
CA SER A 289 16.49 5.35 -15.96
C SER A 289 14.98 5.23 -16.19
N GLY A 290 14.52 4.07 -16.66
CA GLY A 290 13.11 3.76 -16.85
C GLY A 290 12.47 3.11 -15.60
N PRO A 291 12.31 1.78 -15.57
CA PRO A 291 11.53 1.08 -14.56
C PRO A 291 12.03 1.30 -13.12
N CYS A 292 13.33 1.24 -12.86
CA CYS A 292 13.83 1.42 -11.49
C CYS A 292 13.55 2.84 -10.98
N SER A 293 13.81 3.85 -11.81
CA SER A 293 13.64 5.26 -11.44
C SER A 293 12.20 5.58 -11.06
N PHE A 294 11.21 5.22 -11.89
CA PHE A 294 9.82 5.53 -11.53
C PHE A 294 9.29 4.65 -10.39
N LEU A 295 9.73 3.39 -10.28
CA LEU A 295 9.32 2.53 -9.16
C LEU A 295 9.86 3.05 -7.83
N LEU A 296 11.09 3.55 -7.78
CA LEU A 296 11.64 4.19 -6.58
C LEU A 296 10.88 5.46 -6.20
N ARG A 297 10.47 6.28 -7.17
CA ARG A 297 9.65 7.48 -6.94
C ARG A 297 8.27 7.10 -6.39
N ASP A 298 7.62 6.12 -7.02
CA ASP A 298 6.31 5.63 -6.58
C ASP A 298 6.41 5.02 -5.17
N MET A 299 7.47 4.25 -4.90
CA MET A 299 7.76 3.70 -3.58
C MET A 299 7.86 4.79 -2.52
N ALA A 300 8.61 5.86 -2.78
CA ALA A 300 8.76 6.98 -1.84
C ALA A 300 7.39 7.59 -1.49
N ILE A 301 6.56 7.88 -2.49
CA ILE A 301 5.20 8.42 -2.29
C ILE A 301 4.33 7.47 -1.45
N LEU A 302 4.41 6.17 -1.74
CA LEU A 302 3.64 5.16 -1.01
C LEU A 302 4.11 4.98 0.43
N VAL A 303 5.42 5.01 0.67
CA VAL A 303 6.02 4.93 2.01
C VAL A 303 5.58 6.13 2.84
N GLU A 304 5.73 7.35 2.32
CA GLU A 304 5.30 8.58 3.01
C GLU A 304 3.81 8.51 3.38
N ARG A 305 2.97 8.10 2.43
CA ARG A 305 1.54 7.92 2.68
C ARG A 305 1.26 6.85 3.72
N HIS A 306 1.98 5.74 3.69
CA HIS A 306 1.81 4.64 4.64
C HIS A 306 2.16 5.12 6.05
N GLN A 307 3.31 5.78 6.22
CA GLN A 307 3.76 6.36 7.48
C GLN A 307 2.73 7.38 8.01
N GLU A 308 2.17 8.23 7.15
CA GLU A 308 1.16 9.20 7.55
C GLU A 308 -0.15 8.53 8.02
N LYS A 309 -0.57 7.45 7.36
CA LYS A 309 -1.72 6.64 7.81
C LYS A 309 -1.43 5.98 9.16
N CYS A 310 -0.25 5.39 9.33
CA CYS A 310 0.17 4.78 10.59
C CYS A 310 0.17 5.83 11.72
N ARG A 311 0.74 7.01 11.49
CA ARG A 311 0.75 8.12 12.45
C ARG A 311 -0.67 8.50 12.89
N LYS A 312 -1.57 8.70 11.93
CA LYS A 312 -2.99 9.01 12.19
C LYS A 312 -3.71 7.91 12.97
N SER A 313 -3.42 6.65 12.67
CA SER A 313 -4.00 5.50 13.40
C SER A 313 -3.46 5.41 14.82
N THR A 314 -2.15 5.59 15.03
CA THR A 314 -1.55 5.61 16.37
C THR A 314 -2.12 6.73 17.22
N THR A 315 -2.28 7.94 16.68
CA THR A 315 -2.92 9.06 17.40
C THR A 315 -4.39 8.81 17.77
N ARG A 316 -5.08 7.90 17.08
CA ARG A 316 -6.46 7.50 17.41
C ARG A 316 -6.54 6.38 18.44
N LEU A 317 -5.50 5.55 18.55
CA LEU A 317 -5.42 4.43 19.47
C LEU A 317 -4.83 4.82 20.82
N LEU A 318 -4.05 5.90 20.87
CA LEU A 318 -3.63 6.49 22.13
C LEU A 318 -4.84 7.15 22.82
N PRO A 319 -5.20 6.74 24.04
CA PRO A 319 -6.23 7.43 24.79
C PRO A 319 -5.70 8.80 25.22
N VAL A 320 -6.53 9.82 24.98
CA VAL A 320 -6.55 11.16 25.59
C VAL A 320 -5.73 12.27 24.93
N GLU A 321 -6.36 13.44 24.85
CA GLU A 321 -5.76 14.78 24.81
C GLU A 321 -4.63 14.91 25.85
N ILE A 322 -3.43 14.46 25.51
CA ILE A 322 -2.24 14.92 26.23
C ILE A 322 -1.98 16.34 25.71
N LYS A 323 -2.62 17.33 26.35
CA LYS A 323 -2.08 18.69 26.32
C LYS A 323 -0.71 18.59 26.95
N LEU A 324 0.33 18.61 26.12
CA LEU A 324 1.66 18.96 26.56
C LEU A 324 1.53 20.38 27.12
N GLU A 325 1.49 20.52 28.44
CA GLU A 325 1.65 21.82 29.08
C GLU A 325 3.01 22.37 28.66
N ASP A 326 2.99 23.56 28.05
CA ASP A 326 4.20 24.28 27.70
C ASP A 326 5.04 24.50 28.97
N PRO A 327 6.35 24.21 28.97
CA PRO A 327 7.24 24.43 30.12
C PRO A 327 7.57 25.92 30.35
N THR A 328 6.72 26.83 29.87
CA THR A 328 6.85 28.27 30.05
C THR A 328 5.51 28.90 30.41
N ALA A 329 5.03 28.59 31.60
CA ALA A 329 4.14 29.49 32.34
C ALA A 329 4.78 29.74 33.70
N SER A 330 5.37 30.93 33.79
CA SER A 330 5.88 31.61 34.99
C SER A 330 4.85 31.70 36.11
#